data_AF-A0A849CL74-F1
#
_entry.id   AF-A0A849CL74-F1
#
_cell.length_a   1.000
_cell.length_b   1.000
_cell.length_c   1.000
_cell.angle_alpha   90.00
_cell.angle_beta   90.00
_cell.angle_gamma   90.00
#
_symmetry.space_group_name_H-M   'P 1'
#
loop_
_entity.id
_entity.type
_entity.pdbx_description
1 polymer ?
#
loop_
_entity_poly.entity_id
_entity_poly.type
_entity_poly.pdbx_seq_one_letter_code
_entity_poly.pdbx_strand_id
1 'polypeptide(L)'
;MQTFSKLGFLCLLSFGLIACDQITQFTTTSNSTNQTKAPAVALDPKAEFHLFIDFQNANNAKIAALNHEIANVTQSGDIASLAPLVNKFSTEIKVIVKDLDTLPIYSAEILKLKEKAKVLLVTSAELISDNVKLHHNPSPEGSMALLQKRDILLKISNEFSQMNDELMQKYGPPPQP
;
A
#
# COMPACT_ATOMS: atom_id res chain seq x y z
N MET A 1 4.96 -23.29 34.96
CA MET A 1 5.76 -22.20 34.38
C MET A 1 6.03 -22.56 32.93
N GLN A 2 5.39 -21.89 31.98
CA GLN A 2 5.73 -22.00 30.56
C GLN A 2 6.09 -20.60 30.07
N THR A 3 7.31 -20.50 29.55
CA THR A 3 7.94 -19.27 29.08
C THR A 3 7.32 -18.85 27.75
N PHE A 4 6.62 -17.72 27.74
CA PHE A 4 6.19 -17.07 26.51
C PHE A 4 7.42 -16.58 25.74
N SER A 5 7.75 -17.30 24.66
CA SER A 5 8.71 -16.84 23.66
C SER A 5 8.23 -15.53 23.06
N LYS A 6 9.03 -14.48 23.29
CA LYS A 6 8.90 -13.17 22.69
C LYS A 6 8.91 -13.31 21.17
N LEU A 7 7.76 -13.16 20.50
CA LEU A 7 7.74 -12.92 19.06
C LEU A 7 8.32 -11.53 18.84
N GLY A 8 9.51 -11.50 18.26
CA GLY A 8 10.23 -10.29 17.90
C GLY A 8 9.41 -9.42 16.95
N PHE A 9 9.35 -8.15 17.31
CA PHE A 9 8.97 -7.03 16.47
C PHE A 9 9.58 -7.14 15.06
N LEU A 10 8.74 -7.28 14.03
CA LEU A 10 9.10 -6.88 12.67
C LEU A 10 8.81 -5.37 12.53
N CYS A 11 9.67 -4.54 13.13
CA CYS A 11 9.85 -3.16 12.69
C CYS A 11 11.01 -3.17 11.68
N LEU A 12 10.77 -2.74 10.44
CA LEU A 12 11.69 -1.98 9.58
C LEU A 12 11.10 -1.84 8.17
N LEU A 13 10.13 -0.93 8.03
CA LEU A 13 9.97 -0.19 6.78
C LEU A 13 10.48 1.23 7.03
N SER A 14 11.78 1.33 7.24
CA SER A 14 12.52 2.59 7.26
C SER A 14 13.07 2.83 5.86
N PHE A 15 12.20 3.17 4.91
CA PHE A 15 12.66 3.82 3.69
C PHE A 15 12.89 5.30 4.01
N GLY A 16 14.10 5.74 3.66
CA GLY A 16 14.78 6.89 4.24
C GLY A 16 14.02 8.20 4.17
N LEU A 17 14.08 8.91 5.29
CA LEU A 17 14.07 10.36 5.33
C LEU A 17 15.25 10.89 4.49
N ILE A 18 14.99 11.28 3.24
CA ILE A 18 15.80 12.31 2.57
C ILE A 18 14.98 13.59 2.59
N ALA A 19 15.68 14.64 3.01
CA ALA A 19 15.20 15.88 3.59
C ALA A 19 14.46 16.82 2.62
N CYS A 20 13.77 17.79 3.25
CA CYS A 20 13.27 19.07 2.77
C CYS A 20 13.73 19.50 1.37
N ASP A 21 12.77 19.68 0.47
CA ASP A 21 12.95 20.50 -0.73
C ASP A 21 12.66 21.97 -0.37
N GLN A 22 13.65 22.84 -0.60
CA GLN A 22 13.47 24.28 -0.65
C GLN A 22 13.27 24.63 -2.12
N ILE A 23 11.99 24.77 -2.47
CA ILE A 23 11.43 25.21 -3.75
C ILE A 23 12.24 26.37 -4.34
N THR A 24 12.77 26.18 -5.55
CA THR A 24 13.03 27.31 -6.47
C THR A 24 12.37 27.04 -7.80
N GLN A 25 11.47 27.97 -8.14
CA GLN A 25 10.63 28.00 -9.32
C GLN A 25 11.45 28.12 -10.61
N PHE A 26 11.07 27.39 -11.64
CA PHE A 26 11.27 27.81 -13.02
C PHE A 26 9.99 27.63 -13.83
N THR A 27 9.34 28.76 -14.09
CA THR A 27 8.41 28.97 -15.21
C THR A 27 9.17 28.87 -16.53
N THR A 28 8.58 28.25 -17.57
CA THR A 28 8.57 28.79 -18.94
C THR A 28 7.47 28.12 -19.78
N THR A 29 6.67 28.99 -20.41
CA THR A 29 5.61 28.77 -21.39
C THR A 29 6.15 28.39 -22.77
N SER A 30 5.41 27.58 -23.55
CA SER A 30 5.25 27.78 -25.01
C SER A 30 4.03 27.03 -25.58
N ASN A 31 3.19 27.80 -26.27
CA ASN A 31 2.01 27.38 -27.03
C ASN A 31 2.37 26.63 -28.33
N SER A 32 1.52 25.70 -28.77
CA SER A 32 1.12 25.61 -30.19
C SER A 32 -0.20 24.84 -30.36
N THR A 33 -1.05 25.40 -31.21
CA THR A 33 -2.45 25.06 -31.50
C THR A 33 -2.54 23.93 -32.53
N ASN A 34 -3.42 22.92 -32.32
CA ASN A 34 -4.18 22.27 -33.40
C ASN A 34 -5.32 21.36 -32.90
N GLN A 35 -6.31 21.19 -33.76
CA GLN A 35 -7.70 20.82 -33.54
C GLN A 35 -8.01 19.52 -32.78
N THR A 36 -9.12 19.65 -32.03
CA THR A 36 -9.96 18.68 -31.34
C THR A 36 -10.16 17.34 -32.07
N LYS A 37 -9.43 16.34 -31.59
CA LYS A 37 -9.96 15.05 -31.17
C LYS A 37 -9.36 14.85 -29.79
N ALA A 38 -10.16 14.72 -28.74
CA ALA A 38 -9.65 14.59 -27.37
C ALA A 38 -8.50 13.55 -27.39
N PRO A 39 -7.25 13.94 -27.11
CA PRO A 39 -6.19 12.95 -27.04
C PRO A 39 -6.59 12.06 -25.87
N ALA A 40 -6.62 10.76 -26.09
CA ALA A 40 -6.30 9.87 -24.99
C ALA A 40 -4.88 10.28 -24.59
N VAL A 41 -4.75 11.13 -23.57
CA VAL A 41 -3.46 11.53 -23.02
C VAL A 41 -2.96 10.28 -22.30
N ALA A 42 -2.42 9.34 -23.09
CA ALA A 42 -1.53 8.33 -22.55
C ALA A 42 -0.34 9.12 -22.02
N LEU A 43 -0.28 9.26 -20.70
CA LEU A 43 0.83 9.91 -20.02
C LEU A 43 2.09 9.06 -20.29
N ASP A 44 3.24 9.73 -20.31
CA ASP A 44 4.55 9.07 -20.34
C ASP A 44 4.63 8.03 -19.20
N PRO A 45 5.01 6.76 -19.45
CA PRO A 45 5.16 5.75 -18.41
C PRO A 45 5.99 6.23 -17.21
N LYS A 46 7.02 7.04 -17.43
CA LYS A 46 7.80 7.60 -16.32
C LYS A 46 6.96 8.52 -15.42
N ALA A 47 6.15 9.39 -16.03
CA ALA A 47 5.25 10.28 -15.31
C ALA A 47 4.13 9.51 -14.60
N GLU A 48 3.56 8.48 -15.24
CA GLU A 48 2.56 7.60 -14.61
C GLU A 48 3.14 6.85 -13.40
N PHE A 49 4.39 6.39 -13.48
CA PHE A 49 5.04 5.72 -12.37
C PHE A 49 5.28 6.68 -11.20
N HIS A 50 5.73 7.91 -11.49
CA HIS A 50 5.90 8.93 -10.44
C HIS A 50 4.56 9.26 -9.76
N LEU A 51 3.48 9.41 -10.54
CA LEU A 51 2.13 9.59 -10.00
C LEU A 51 1.71 8.44 -9.07
N PHE A 52 2.04 7.20 -9.43
CA PHE A 52 1.80 6.04 -8.58
C PHE A 52 2.62 6.08 -7.29
N ILE A 53 3.89 6.48 -7.34
CA ILE A 53 4.74 6.66 -6.15
C ILE A 53 4.20 7.76 -5.23
N ASP A 54 3.82 8.92 -5.78
CA ASP A 54 3.26 10.02 -5.00
C ASP A 54 1.97 9.60 -4.28
N PHE A 55 1.11 8.85 -4.99
CA PHE A 55 -0.08 8.27 -4.40
C PHE A 55 0.24 7.34 -3.22
N GLN A 56 1.25 6.46 -3.35
CA GLN A 56 1.66 5.59 -2.25
C GLN A 56 2.17 6.41 -1.06
N ASN A 57 3.05 7.38 -1.30
CA ASN A 57 3.63 8.22 -0.25
C ASN A 57 2.58 9.00 0.53
N ALA A 58 1.55 9.52 -0.17
CA ALA A 58 0.45 10.23 0.46
C ALA A 58 -0.38 9.36 1.42
N ASN A 59 -0.40 8.05 1.22
CA ASN A 59 -1.23 7.12 1.97
C ASN A 59 -0.46 6.28 3.02
N ASN A 60 0.84 6.06 2.83
CA ASN A 60 1.66 5.18 3.65
C ASN A 60 1.63 5.54 5.14
N ALA A 61 1.74 6.82 5.49
CA ALA A 61 1.73 7.25 6.88
C ALA A 61 0.40 6.93 7.59
N LYS A 62 -0.72 7.09 6.88
CA LYS A 62 -2.06 6.79 7.40
C LYS A 62 -2.27 5.29 7.60
N ILE A 63 -1.86 4.47 6.63
CA ILE A 63 -1.91 3.00 6.73
C ILE A 63 -1.03 2.53 7.90
N ALA A 64 0.19 3.05 8.01
CA ALA A 64 1.13 2.69 9.07
C ALA A 64 0.59 3.04 10.46
N ALA A 65 0.00 4.22 10.62
CA ALA A 65 -0.61 4.64 11.89
C ALA A 65 -1.75 3.70 12.33
N LEU A 66 -2.65 3.33 11.42
CA LEU A 66 -3.75 2.41 11.72
C LEU A 66 -3.24 1.00 12.04
N ASN A 67 -2.26 0.48 11.30
CA ASN A 67 -1.65 -0.82 11.61
C ASN A 67 -0.97 -0.81 12.99
N HIS A 68 -0.28 0.27 13.35
CA HIS A 68 0.32 0.42 14.67
C HIS A 68 -0.74 0.49 15.78
N GLU A 69 -1.83 1.23 15.57
CA GLU A 69 -2.95 1.28 16.50
C GLU A 69 -3.57 -0.11 16.71
N ILE A 70 -3.79 -0.87 15.63
CA ILE A 70 -4.31 -2.24 15.67
C ILE A 70 -3.37 -3.16 16.45
N ALA A 71 -2.07 -3.08 16.18
CA ALA A 71 -1.07 -3.88 16.87
C ALA A 71 -1.06 -3.59 18.38
N ASN A 72 -1.11 -2.31 18.77
CA ASN A 72 -1.12 -1.91 20.18
C ASN A 72 -2.37 -2.40 20.91
N VAL A 73 -3.55 -2.23 20.32
CA VAL A 73 -4.82 -2.72 20.89
C VAL A 73 -4.79 -4.24 21.02
N THR A 74 -4.32 -4.95 19.99
CA THR A 74 -4.17 -6.42 20.02
C THR A 74 -3.24 -6.86 21.14
N GLN A 75 -2.09 -6.21 21.31
CA GLN A 75 -1.11 -6.54 22.37
C GLN A 75 -1.64 -6.25 23.78
N SER A 76 -2.49 -5.22 23.93
CA SER A 76 -3.11 -4.86 25.20
C SER A 76 -4.22 -5.84 25.63
N GLY A 77 -4.74 -6.64 24.70
CA GLY A 77 -5.86 -7.55 24.94
C GLY A 77 -7.23 -6.85 24.98
N ASP A 78 -7.33 -5.57 24.59
CA ASP A 78 -8.59 -4.84 24.48
C ASP A 78 -9.37 -5.24 23.21
N ILE A 79 -9.97 -6.42 23.26
CA ILE A 79 -10.73 -7.00 22.14
C ILE A 79 -11.95 -6.14 21.78
N ALA A 80 -12.52 -5.41 22.75
CA ALA A 80 -13.70 -4.57 22.52
C ALA A 80 -13.37 -3.39 21.59
N SER A 81 -12.18 -2.79 21.73
CA SER A 81 -11.71 -1.70 20.87
C SER A 81 -11.15 -2.19 19.52
N LEU A 82 -10.84 -3.48 19.38
CA LEU A 82 -10.20 -4.01 18.17
C LEU A 82 -11.15 -4.05 16.97
N ALA A 83 -12.39 -4.52 17.15
CA ALA A 83 -13.38 -4.59 16.08
C ALA A 83 -13.68 -3.25 15.38
N PRO A 84 -13.99 -2.14 16.10
CA PRO A 84 -14.24 -0.85 15.45
C PRO A 84 -12.99 -0.31 14.74
N LEU A 85 -11.80 -0.56 15.29
CA LEU A 85 -10.55 -0.12 14.69
C LEU A 85 -10.23 -0.87 13.38
N VAL A 86 -10.48 -2.18 13.34
CA VAL A 86 -10.32 -2.98 12.12
C VAL A 86 -11.36 -2.61 11.05
N ASN A 87 -12.58 -2.25 11.46
CA ASN A 87 -13.59 -1.71 10.53
C ASN A 87 -13.15 -0.36 9.94
N LYS A 88 -12.56 0.52 10.76
CA LYS A 88 -11.96 1.78 10.30
C LYS A 88 -10.86 1.50 9.28
N PHE A 89 -9.92 0.62 9.61
CA PHE A 89 -8.85 0.23 8.67
C PHE A 89 -9.39 -0.30 7.34
N SER A 90 -10.34 -1.24 7.38
CA SER A 90 -10.96 -1.79 6.17
C SER A 90 -11.70 -0.73 5.34
N THR A 91 -12.32 0.26 5.99
CA THR A 91 -12.98 1.38 5.31
C THR A 91 -11.96 2.27 4.62
N GLU A 92 -10.86 2.59 5.31
CA GLU A 92 -9.80 3.42 4.74
C GLU A 92 -9.11 2.75 3.56
N ILE A 93 -8.86 1.44 3.65
CA ILE A 93 -8.34 0.66 2.51
C ILE A 93 -9.29 0.71 1.31
N LYS A 94 -10.61 0.63 1.51
CA LYS A 94 -11.59 0.78 0.41
C LYS A 94 -11.53 2.17 -0.23
N VAL A 95 -11.36 3.22 0.57
CA VAL A 95 -11.20 4.60 0.06
C VAL A 95 -9.92 4.69 -0.78
N ILE A 96 -8.79 4.20 -0.25
CA ILE A 96 -7.50 4.21 -0.96
C ILE A 96 -7.58 3.43 -2.27
N VAL A 97 -8.19 2.25 -2.28
CA VAL A 97 -8.38 1.46 -3.52
C VAL A 97 -9.22 2.22 -4.53
N LYS A 98 -10.31 2.87 -4.09
CA LYS A 98 -11.14 3.69 -4.97
C LYS A 98 -10.36 4.87 -5.55
N ASP A 99 -9.58 5.56 -4.74
CA ASP A 99 -8.77 6.70 -5.20
C ASP A 99 -7.67 6.24 -6.16
N LEU A 100 -7.06 5.08 -5.89
CA LEU A 100 -6.09 4.44 -6.79
C LEU A 100 -6.70 4.09 -8.15
N ASP A 101 -7.97 3.68 -8.19
CA ASP A 101 -8.71 3.42 -9.43
C ASP A 101 -8.88 4.68 -10.29
N THR A 102 -8.93 5.86 -9.67
CA THR A 102 -9.05 7.14 -10.40
C THR A 102 -7.75 7.63 -11.03
N LEU A 103 -6.59 7.06 -10.67
CA LEU A 103 -5.32 7.50 -11.25
C LEU A 103 -5.29 7.23 -12.77
N PRO A 104 -4.95 8.23 -13.60
CA PRO A 104 -4.81 8.11 -15.05
C PRO A 104 -3.54 7.33 -15.41
N ILE A 105 -3.55 6.02 -15.20
CA ILE A 105 -2.46 5.09 -15.50
C ILE A 105 -2.91 4.17 -16.64
N TYR A 106 -2.22 4.22 -17.77
CA TYR A 106 -2.56 3.46 -18.98
C TYR A 106 -1.44 2.51 -19.42
N SER A 107 -0.19 2.75 -18.98
CA SER A 107 0.94 1.88 -19.27
C SER A 107 0.74 0.50 -18.68
N ALA A 108 0.83 -0.55 -19.50
CA ALA A 108 0.49 -1.91 -19.11
C ALA A 108 1.28 -2.40 -17.87
N GLU A 109 2.57 -2.08 -17.77
CA GLU A 109 3.42 -2.48 -16.64
C GLU A 109 3.05 -1.77 -15.33
N ILE A 110 2.68 -0.49 -15.40
CA ILE A 110 2.29 0.31 -14.24
C ILE A 110 0.87 -0.03 -13.82
N LEU A 111 -0.02 -0.31 -14.78
CA LEU A 111 -1.35 -0.84 -14.51
C LEU A 111 -1.27 -2.19 -13.78
N LYS A 112 -0.35 -3.07 -14.18
CA LYS A 112 -0.10 -4.34 -13.48
C LYS A 112 0.37 -4.12 -12.04
N LEU A 113 1.26 -3.16 -11.81
CA LEU A 113 1.71 -2.77 -10.46
C LEU A 113 0.54 -2.21 -9.62
N LYS A 114 -0.27 -1.30 -10.20
CA LYS A 114 -1.47 -0.73 -9.57
C LYS A 114 -2.47 -1.82 -9.16
N GLU A 115 -2.77 -2.76 -10.04
CA GLU A 115 -3.67 -3.88 -9.72
C GLU A 115 -3.09 -4.77 -8.62
N LYS A 116 -1.77 -5.02 -8.64
CA LYS A 116 -1.11 -5.76 -7.57
C LYS A 116 -1.19 -5.03 -6.22
N ALA A 117 -1.03 -3.70 -6.22
CA ALA A 117 -1.19 -2.87 -5.02
C ALA A 117 -2.61 -2.95 -4.45
N LYS A 118 -3.64 -2.91 -5.31
CA LYS A 118 -5.04 -3.08 -4.90
C LYS A 118 -5.25 -4.43 -4.21
N VAL A 119 -4.77 -5.50 -4.84
CA VAL A 119 -4.89 -6.86 -4.27
C VAL A 119 -4.13 -6.95 -2.94
N LEU A 120 -2.93 -6.36 -2.83
CA LEU A 120 -2.15 -6.29 -1.59
C LEU A 120 -2.93 -5.60 -0.46
N LEU A 121 -3.45 -4.40 -0.73
CA LEU A 121 -4.21 -3.60 0.24
C LEU A 121 -5.47 -4.34 0.72
N VAL A 122 -6.26 -4.88 -0.21
CA VAL A 122 -7.50 -5.61 0.12
C VAL A 122 -7.18 -6.89 0.90
N THR A 123 -6.21 -7.68 0.47
CA THR A 123 -5.84 -8.93 1.15
C THR A 123 -5.33 -8.65 2.57
N SER A 124 -4.60 -7.56 2.79
CA SER A 124 -4.16 -7.12 4.12
C SER A 124 -5.35 -6.78 5.03
N ALA A 125 -6.31 -5.99 4.54
CA ALA A 125 -7.52 -5.66 5.30
C ALA A 125 -8.35 -6.90 5.65
N GLU A 126 -8.51 -7.82 4.70
CA GLU A 126 -9.21 -9.07 4.95
C GLU A 126 -8.50 -9.95 5.98
N LEU A 127 -7.17 -10.08 5.91
CA LEU A 127 -6.40 -10.88 6.87
C LEU A 127 -6.61 -10.36 8.30
N ILE A 128 -6.54 -9.05 8.49
CA ILE A 128 -6.76 -8.42 9.80
C ILE A 128 -8.21 -8.63 10.26
N SER A 129 -9.19 -8.43 9.36
CA SER A 129 -10.61 -8.66 9.66
C SER A 129 -10.90 -10.11 10.06
N ASP A 130 -10.36 -11.07 9.32
CA ASP A 130 -10.57 -12.49 9.56
C ASP A 130 -9.87 -12.95 10.84
N ASN A 131 -8.70 -12.37 11.18
CA ASN A 131 -8.06 -12.62 12.46
C ASN A 131 -8.97 -12.20 13.64
N VAL A 132 -9.58 -11.00 13.57
CA VAL A 132 -10.53 -10.55 14.60
C VAL A 132 -11.76 -11.45 14.67
N LYS A 133 -12.33 -11.87 13.54
CA LYS A 133 -13.47 -12.81 13.54
C LYS A 133 -13.09 -14.15 14.18
N LEU A 134 -11.89 -14.67 13.89
CA LEU A 134 -11.39 -15.92 14.46
C LEU A 134 -11.19 -15.81 15.98
N HIS A 135 -10.73 -14.66 16.48
CA HIS A 135 -10.65 -14.43 17.93
C HIS A 135 -12.03 -14.52 18.62
N HIS A 136 -13.10 -14.03 17.98
CA HIS A 136 -14.46 -14.10 18.52
C HIS A 136 -15.10 -15.48 18.34
N ASN A 137 -14.77 -16.19 17.28
CA ASN A 137 -15.27 -17.53 16.98
C ASN A 137 -14.13 -18.47 16.55
N PRO A 138 -13.36 -19.01 17.51
CA PRO A 138 -12.20 -19.84 17.20
C PRO A 138 -12.60 -21.15 16.51
N SER A 139 -11.93 -21.48 15.41
CA SER A 139 -12.08 -22.77 14.73
C SER A 139 -10.78 -23.25 14.08
N PRO A 140 -10.57 -24.57 13.95
CA PRO A 140 -9.44 -25.12 13.19
C PRO A 140 -9.45 -24.66 11.72
N GLU A 141 -10.62 -24.69 11.08
CA GLU A 141 -10.79 -24.30 9.67
C GLU A 141 -10.45 -22.83 9.47
N GLY A 142 -10.92 -21.96 10.38
CA GLY A 142 -10.61 -20.53 10.34
C GLY A 142 -9.13 -20.24 10.58
N SER A 143 -8.48 -21.00 11.47
CA SER A 143 -7.03 -20.90 11.70
C SER A 143 -6.23 -21.28 10.45
N MET A 144 -6.62 -22.36 9.77
CA MET A 144 -5.98 -22.79 8.52
C MET A 144 -6.21 -21.79 7.37
N ALA A 145 -7.44 -21.29 7.22
CA ALA A 145 -7.76 -20.27 6.22
C ALA A 145 -6.95 -18.98 6.44
N LEU A 146 -6.75 -18.59 7.70
CA LEU A 146 -5.94 -17.42 8.06
C LEU A 146 -4.46 -17.62 7.70
N LEU A 147 -3.90 -18.80 7.98
CA LEU A 147 -2.52 -19.15 7.59
C LEU A 147 -2.34 -19.12 6.07
N GLN A 148 -3.28 -19.70 5.31
CA GLN A 148 -3.26 -19.65 3.85
C GLN A 148 -3.33 -18.22 3.32
N LYS A 149 -4.21 -17.39 3.90
CA LYS A 149 -4.34 -15.98 3.51
C LYS A 149 -3.06 -15.19 3.81
N ARG A 150 -2.40 -15.46 4.94
CA ARG A 150 -1.09 -14.89 5.27
C ARG A 150 -0.03 -15.28 4.24
N ASP A 151 0.02 -16.54 3.84
CA ASP A 151 1.01 -17.02 2.86
C ASP A 151 0.75 -16.41 1.47
N ILE A 152 -0.52 -16.27 1.08
CA ILE A 152 -0.95 -15.53 -0.11
C ILE A 152 -0.52 -14.07 -0.03
N LEU A 153 -0.75 -13.40 1.10
CA LEU A 153 -0.36 -12.01 1.31
C LEU A 153 1.16 -11.83 1.18
N LEU A 154 1.96 -12.74 1.73
CA LEU A 154 3.42 -12.72 1.61
C LEU A 154 3.85 -12.84 0.14
N LYS A 155 3.24 -13.77 -0.61
CA LYS A 155 3.51 -13.92 -2.04
C LYS A 155 3.16 -12.64 -2.82
N ILE A 156 1.99 -12.06 -2.56
CA ILE A 156 1.56 -10.81 -3.20
C ILE A 156 2.52 -9.67 -2.86
N SER A 157 2.97 -9.57 -1.61
CA SER A 157 3.93 -8.55 -1.16
C SER A 157 5.26 -8.67 -1.87
N ASN A 158 5.77 -9.89 -2.04
CA ASN A 158 7.03 -10.13 -2.75
C ASN A 158 6.91 -9.77 -4.24
N GLU A 159 5.83 -10.20 -4.89
CA GLU A 159 5.54 -9.86 -6.29
C GLU A 159 5.39 -8.35 -6.49
N PHE A 160 4.72 -7.67 -5.55
CA PHE A 160 4.57 -6.22 -5.56
C PHE A 160 5.93 -5.52 -5.45
N SER A 161 6.75 -5.91 -4.46
CA SER A 161 8.08 -5.33 -4.26
C SER A 161 8.95 -5.51 -5.50
N GLN A 162 8.97 -6.72 -6.06
CA GLN A 162 9.75 -7.00 -7.27
C GLN A 162 9.33 -6.10 -8.44
N MET A 163 8.02 -6.00 -8.72
CA MET A 163 7.53 -5.13 -9.80
C MET A 163 7.84 -3.65 -9.54
N ASN A 164 7.73 -3.20 -8.30
CA ASN A 164 8.05 -1.84 -7.92
C ASN A 164 9.54 -1.54 -8.09
N ASP A 165 10.42 -2.46 -7.70
CA ASP A 165 11.87 -2.31 -7.82
C ASP A 165 12.31 -2.31 -9.29
N GLU A 166 11.75 -3.20 -10.12
CA GLU A 166 11.97 -3.21 -11.57
C GLU A 166 11.58 -1.87 -12.22
N LEU A 167 10.43 -1.31 -11.84
CA LEU A 167 9.97 -0.02 -12.35
C LEU A 167 10.75 1.17 -11.75
N MET A 168 11.22 1.07 -10.51
CA MET A 168 12.10 2.07 -9.90
C MET A 168 13.45 2.13 -10.60
N GLN A 169 14.02 0.99 -10.98
CA GLN A 169 15.26 0.97 -11.78
C GLN A 169 15.07 1.58 -13.16
N LYS A 170 13.89 1.40 -13.76
CA LYS A 170 13.57 1.86 -15.12
C LYS A 170 13.18 3.34 -15.18
N TYR A 171 12.40 3.81 -14.19
CA TYR A 171 11.73 5.11 -14.21
C TYR A 171 12.04 6.01 -13.02
N GLY A 172 12.70 5.48 -11.99
CA GLY A 172 13.09 6.23 -10.80
C GLY A 172 14.15 7.30 -11.08
N PRO A 173 14.45 8.15 -10.08
CA PRO A 173 15.59 9.06 -10.17
C PRO A 173 16.88 8.26 -10.33
N PRO A 174 17.87 8.75 -11.10
CA PRO A 174 19.15 8.07 -11.22
C PRO A 174 19.78 7.89 -9.83
N PRO A 175 20.55 6.80 -9.60
CA PRO A 175 21.26 6.61 -8.34
C PRO A 175 22.13 7.84 -8.06
N GLN A 176 22.03 8.39 -6.84
CA GLN A 176 22.95 9.44 -6.43
C GLN A 176 24.37 8.85 -6.31
N PRO A 177 25.41 9.54 -6.81
CA PRO A 177 26.80 9.08 -6.76
C PRO A 177 27.36 8.99 -5.34
#